data_AF-A0A0G1V4F9-F1
#
_entry.id   AF-A0A0G1V4F9-F1
#
_cell.length_a   1.000
_cell.length_b   1.000
_cell.length_c   1.000
_cell.angle_alpha   90.00
_cell.angle_beta   90.00
_cell.angle_gamma   90.00
#
_symmetry.space_group_name_H-M   'P 1'
#
loop_
_entity.id
_entity.type
_entity.pdbx_description
1 polymer ?
#
loop_
_entity_poly.entity_id
_entity_poly.type
_entity_poly.pdbx_seq_one_letter_code
_entity_poly.pdbx_strand_id
1 'polypeptide(L)' 'MTKKDNPTIEEKIAMLEQKVAWFDGDEFVLEQAMDRYDEAQKLADEIQVELADLKNTIERVNLTEG' A
#
# COMPACT_ATOMS: atom_id res chain seq x y z
N MET A 1 -11.59 19.66 13.75
CA MET A 1 -10.98 18.32 13.88
C MET A 1 -10.63 17.89 12.47
N THR A 2 -9.35 17.93 12.12
CA THR A 2 -8.84 17.52 10.81
C THR A 2 -9.21 16.05 10.59
N LYS A 3 -9.96 15.77 9.51
CA LYS A 3 -10.15 14.38 9.06
C LYS A 3 -8.75 13.81 8.88
N LYS A 4 -8.43 12.71 9.57
CA LYS A 4 -7.29 11.88 9.18
C LYS A 4 -7.68 11.33 7.82
N ASP A 5 -7.33 12.06 6.76
CA ASP A 5 -7.47 11.57 5.41
C ASP A 5 -6.61 10.30 5.33
N ASN A 6 -7.23 9.20 4.94
CA ASN A 6 -6.48 7.97 4.71
C ASN A 6 -5.38 8.27 3.70
N PRO A 7 -4.16 7.75 3.89
CA PRO A 7 -3.06 8.01 2.96
C PRO A 7 -3.48 7.55 1.56
N THR A 8 -3.17 8.40 0.58
CA THR A 8 -3.36 8.12 -0.84
C THR A 8 -2.52 6.91 -1.28
N ILE A 9 -2.85 6.32 -2.43
CA ILE A 9 -2.07 5.20 -3.00
C ILE A 9 -0.59 5.58 -3.15
N GLU A 10 -0.29 6.81 -3.58
CA GLU A 10 1.08 7.31 -3.70
C GLU A 10 1.80 7.36 -2.34
N GLU A 11 1.15 7.89 -1.31
CA GLU A 11 1.70 7.90 0.05
C GLU A 11 1.91 6.49 0.60
N LYS A 12 0.97 5.56 0.32
CA LYS A 12 1.11 4.16 0.70
C LYS A 12 2.30 3.48 0.00
N ILE A 13 2.52 3.76 -1.28
CA ILE A 13 3.70 3.26 -2.01
C ILE A 13 4.98 3.79 -1.37
N ALA A 14 5.06 5.09 -1.07
CA ALA A 14 6.22 5.67 -0.41
C ALA A 14 6.46 5.09 1.01
N MET A 15 5.38 4.75 1.72
CA MET A 15 5.46 4.05 3.02
C MET A 15 5.96 2.60 2.84
N LEU A 16 5.53 1.90 1.78
CA LEU A 16 5.98 0.56 1.46
C LEU A 16 7.48 0.55 1.12
N GLU A 17 7.95 1.51 0.31
CA GLU A 17 9.36 1.68 -0.02
C GLU A 17 10.21 1.85 1.25
N GLN A 18 9.77 2.68 2.20
CA GLN A 18 10.46 2.85 3.48
C GLN A 18 10.49 1.57 4.31
N LYS A 19 9.40 0.78 4.32
CA LYS A 19 9.36 -0.51 5.02
C LYS A 19 10.31 -1.53 4.40
N VAL A 20 10.39 -1.56 3.07
CA VAL A 20 11.28 -2.48 2.34
C VAL A 20 12.74 -2.04 2.51
N ALA A 21 13.03 -0.74 2.49
CA ALA A 21 14.38 -0.22 2.68
C ALA A 21 15.02 -0.60 4.01
N TRP A 22 14.23 -0.87 5.06
CA TRP A 22 14.74 -1.37 6.34
C TRP A 22 15.43 -2.74 6.20
N PHE A 23 14.99 -3.59 5.27
CA PHE A 23 15.60 -4.91 5.04
C PHE A 23 17.02 -4.81 4.44
N ASP A 24 17.30 -3.73 3.72
CA ASP A 24 18.62 -3.44 3.12
C ASP A 24 19.49 -2.56 4.04
N GLY A 25 18.98 -2.19 5.22
CA GLY A 25 19.64 -1.27 6.15
C GLY A 25 20.49 -1.95 7.22
N ASP A 26 21.44 -1.19 7.77
CA ASP A 26 22.33 -1.66 8.85
C ASP A 26 21.60 -1.93 10.19
N GLU A 27 20.35 -1.45 10.32
CA GLU A 27 19.47 -1.68 11.49
C GLU A 27 18.63 -2.97 11.37
N PHE A 28 18.91 -3.81 10.38
CA PHE A 28 18.22 -5.07 10.19
C PHE A 28 18.44 -6.01 11.38
N VAL A 29 17.33 -6.53 11.93
CA VAL A 29 17.34 -7.52 13.01
C VAL A 29 16.43 -8.68 12.63
N LEU A 30 16.99 -9.88 12.55
CA LEU A 30 16.27 -11.08 12.12
C LEU A 30 15.00 -11.37 12.94
N GLU A 31 15.03 -11.11 14.26
CA GLU A 31 13.88 -11.29 15.14
C GLU A 31 12.69 -10.40 14.77
N GLN A 32 12.94 -9.22 14.21
CA GLN A 32 11.90 -8.28 13.75
C GLN A 32 11.54 -8.49 12.28
N ALA A 33 12.27 -9.33 11.54
CA ALA A 33 12.13 -9.45 10.10
C ALA A 33 10.75 -9.96 9.69
N MET A 34 10.19 -10.93 10.43
CA MET A 34 8.84 -11.45 10.16
C MET A 34 7.77 -10.41 10.41
N ASP A 35 7.81 -9.71 11.54
CA ASP A 35 6.84 -8.66 11.87
C ASP A 35 6.88 -7.52 10.84
N ARG A 36 8.07 -7.08 10.45
CA ARG A 36 8.27 -6.04 9.43
C ARG A 36 7.80 -6.49 8.05
N TYR A 37 7.99 -7.78 7.74
CA TYR A 37 7.53 -8.36 6.48
C TYR A 37 6.01 -8.38 6.43
N ASP A 38 5.35 -8.84 7.50
CA ASP A 38 3.89 -8.87 7.57
C ASP A 38 3.28 -7.47 7.46
N GLU A 39 3.91 -6.46 8.07
CA GLU A 39 3.51 -5.06 7.90
C GLU A 39 3.64 -4.56 6.46
N ALA A 40 4.75 -4.88 5.79
CA ALA A 40 4.98 -4.50 4.40
C ALA A 40 4.00 -5.22 3.46
N GLN A 41 3.76 -6.52 3.67
CA GLN A 41 2.83 -7.32 2.90
C GLN A 41 1.41 -6.78 3.04
N LYS A 42 0.96 -6.48 4.26
CA LYS A 42 -0.37 -5.90 4.49
C LYS A 42 -0.57 -4.58 3.76
N LEU A 43 0.45 -3.71 3.77
CA LEU A 43 0.38 -2.43 3.06
C LEU A 43 0.32 -2.63 1.53
N ALA A 44 1.07 -3.60 1.00
CA ALA A 44 1.02 -3.97 -0.41
C ALA A 44 -0.37 -4.52 -0.80
N ASP A 45 -0.97 -5.37 0.04
CA ASP A 45 -2.32 -5.90 -0.19
C ASP A 45 -3.37 -4.76 -0.22
N GLU A 46 -3.27 -3.80 0.69
CA GLU A 46 -4.15 -2.62 0.69
C GLU A 46 -4.03 -1.80 -0.61
N ILE A 47 -2.80 -1.57 -1.09
CA ILE A 47 -2.56 -0.88 -2.37
C ILE A 47 -3.19 -1.64 -3.53
N GLN A 48 -3.04 -2.97 -3.57
CA GLN A 48 -3.63 -3.79 -4.63
C GLN A 48 -5.16 -3.73 -4.63
N VAL A 49 -5.79 -3.76 -3.46
CA VAL A 49 -7.25 -3.62 -3.32
C VAL A 49 -7.72 -2.26 -3.85
N GLU A 50 -7.05 -1.17 -3.46
CA GLU A 50 -7.42 0.17 -3.93
C GLU A 50 -7.25 0.34 -5.44
N LEU A 51 -6.17 -0.21 -6.02
CA LEU A 51 -5.97 -0.21 -7.47
C LEU A 51 -7.04 -1.04 -8.20
N ALA A 52 -7.46 -2.17 -7.64
CA ALA A 52 -8.53 -2.98 -8.19
C ALA A 52 -9.88 -2.24 -8.16
N ASP A 53 -10.16 -1.49 -7.09
CA ASP A 53 -11.37 -0.66 -6.99
C ASP A 53 -11.39 0.48 -8.01
N LEU A 54 -10.23 1.09 -8.27
CA LEU A 54 -10.09 2.08 -9.35
C LEU A 54 -10.34 1.44 -10.73
N LYS A 55 -9.77 0.26 -10.99
CA LYS A 55 -10.02 -0.49 -12.23
C LYS A 55 -11.52 -0.78 -12.43
N ASN A 56 -12.19 -1.29 -11.38
CA ASN A 56 -13.62 -1.59 -11.40
C ASN A 56 -14.45 -0.33 -11.67
N THR A 57 -14.04 0.82 -11.12
CA THR A 57 -14.70 2.10 -11.35
C THR A 57 -14.58 2.53 -12.82
N ILE A 58 -13.39 2.42 -13.41
CA ILE A 58 -13.15 2.72 -14.82
C ILE A 58 -13.99 1.80 -15.73
N GLU A 59 -14.00 0.49 -15.47
CA GLU A 59 -14.76 -0.48 -16.25
C GLU A 59 -16.27 -0.21 -16.19
N ARG A 60 -16.79 0.17 -15.02
CA ARG A 60 -18.21 0.54 -14.86
C ARG A 60 -18.58 1.80 -15.63
N VAL A 61 -17.74 2.82 -15.63
CA VAL A 61 -17.99 4.06 -16.39
C VAL A 61 -18.03 3.75 -17.89
N ASN A 62 -17.07 2.96 -18.40
CA ASN A 62 -17.04 2.56 -19.81
C ASN A 62 -18.30 1.78 -20.26
N LEU A 63 -18.89 0.97 -19.37
CA LEU A 63 -20.12 0.21 -19.67
C LEU A 63 -21.40 1.07 -19.68
N THR A 64 -21.38 2.24 -19.03
CA THR A 64 -22.53 3.15 -18.98
C THR A 64 -22.54 4.22 -20.07
N GLU A 65 -21.40 4.45 -20.73
CA GLU A 65 -21.26 5.40 -21.83
C GLU A 65 -21.33 4.75 -23.23
N GLY A 66 -21.46 3.41 -23.30
CA GLY A 66 -21.54 2.63 -24.54
C GLY A 66 -22.94 2.24 -24.97
#